data_AF-G6A0U5-F1
#
_entry.id   AF-G6A0U5-F1
#
_cell.length_a   1.000
_cell.length_b   1.000
_cell.length_c   1.000
_cell.angle_alpha   90.00
_cell.angle_beta   90.00
_cell.angle_gamma   90.00
#
_symmetry.space_group_name_H-M   'P 1'
#
loop_
_entity.id
_entity.type
_entity.pdbx_description
1 polymer ?
#
loop_
_entity_poly.entity_id
_entity_poly.type
_entity_poly.pdbx_seq_one_letter_code
_entity_poly.pdbx_strand_id
1 'polypeptide(L)' 'MKLTTWNINSVRLRLPLVLAKLAELDTDVLCLQETK' A
#
# COMPACT_ATOMS: atom_id res chain seq x y z
N MET A 1 -16.92 -2.70 -3.37
CA MET A 1 -15.72 -3.29 -2.77
C MET A 1 -14.57 -3.20 -3.76
N LYS A 2 -13.61 -2.32 -3.52
CA LYS A 2 -12.42 -2.02 -4.33
C LYS A 2 -11.19 -2.65 -3.68
N LEU A 3 -10.46 -3.42 -4.47
CA LEU A 3 -9.23 -4.09 -4.05
C LEU A 3 -8.06 -3.46 -4.81
N THR A 4 -7.04 -3.03 -4.08
CA THR A 4 -5.77 -2.63 -4.68
C THR A 4 -4.68 -3.60 -4.28
N THR A 5 -3.88 -3.99 -5.25
CA THR A 5 -2.67 -4.78 -5.05
C THR A 5 -1.46 -3.92 -5.36
N TRP A 6 -0.46 -3.93 -4.49
CA TRP A 6 0.76 -3.16 -4.68
C TRP A 6 1.98 -3.89 -4.17
N ASN A 7 2.90 -4.17 -5.09
CA ASN A 7 4.25 -4.58 -4.75
C ASN A 7 5.02 -3.37 -4.19
N ILE A 8 5.19 -3.35 -2.86
CA ILE A 8 5.82 -2.22 -2.16
C ILE A 8 7.34 -2.33 -2.17
N ASN A 9 7.88 -3.52 -2.36
CA ASN A 9 9.32 -3.77 -2.45
C ASN A 9 10.10 -3.24 -1.22
N SER A 10 9.68 -3.65 -0.02
CA SER A 10 10.13 -3.27 1.33
C SER A 10 9.25 -2.20 2.01
N VAL A 11 8.36 -2.65 2.90
CA VAL A 11 7.33 -1.82 3.53
C VAL A 11 7.91 -0.85 4.56
N ARG A 12 8.93 -1.26 5.31
CA ARG A 12 9.54 -0.42 6.36
C ARG A 12 10.18 0.84 5.77
N LEU A 13 10.92 0.66 4.67
CA LEU A 13 11.58 1.76 3.96
C LEU A 13 10.57 2.73 3.33
N ARG A 14 9.39 2.22 2.93
CA ARG A 14 8.37 2.99 2.20
C ARG A 14 7.12 3.29 3.01
N LEU A 15 7.14 3.09 4.32
CA LEU A 15 5.98 3.32 5.18
C LEU A 15 5.38 4.74 5.00
N PRO A 16 6.18 5.83 4.92
CA PRO A 16 5.62 7.15 4.67
C PRO A 16 4.88 7.26 3.34
N LEU A 17 5.39 6.61 2.29
CA LEU A 17 4.74 6.58 0.97
C LEU A 17 3.43 5.79 1.01
N VAL A 18 3.40 4.65 1.72
CA VAL A 18 2.18 3.86 1.90
C VAL A 18 1.11 4.70 2.59
N LEU A 19 1.45 5.40 3.68
CA LEU A 19 0.49 6.24 4.41
C LEU A 19 -0.02 7.42 3.57
N ALA A 20 0.88 8.11 2.87
CA ALA A 20 0.50 9.21 1.97
C ALA A 20 -0.47 8.72 0.88
N LYS A 21 -0.18 7.57 0.27
CA LYS A 21 -1.05 7.00 -0.78
C LYS A 21 -2.34 6.45 -0.22
N LEU A 22 -2.34 5.84 0.96
CA LEU A 22 -3.55 5.32 1.60
C LEU A 22 -4.55 6.44 1.90
N ALA A 23 -4.08 7.65 2.22
CA ALA A 23 -4.96 8.81 2.43
C ALA A 23 -5.65 9.30 1.15
N GLU A 24 -5.08 9.02 -0.02
CA GLU A 24 -5.60 9.41 -1.33
C GLU A 24 -6.36 8.27 -2.04
N LEU A 25 -6.13 7.01 -1.62
CA LEU A 25 -6.71 5.83 -2.25
C LEU A 25 -8.15 5.60 -1.79
N ASP A 26 -9.09 5.66 -2.72
CA ASP A 26 -10.45 5.17 -2.52
C ASP A 26 -10.51 3.64 -2.72
N THR A 27 -9.93 2.90 -1.78
CA THR A 27 -9.88 1.43 -1.79
C THR A 27 -10.35 0.86 -0.46
N ASP A 28 -11.14 -0.22 -0.52
CA ASP A 28 -11.64 -0.91 0.66
C ASP A 28 -10.58 -1.85 1.27
N VAL A 29 -9.75 -2.49 0.43
CA VAL A 29 -8.69 -3.41 0.86
C VAL A 29 -7.40 -3.20 0.05
N LEU A 30 -6.29 -2.95 0.74
CA LEU A 30 -4.95 -2.87 0.17
C LEU A 30 -4.14 -4.14 0.48
N CYS A 31 -3.75 -4.88 -0.56
CA CYS A 31 -2.86 -6.04 -0.47
C CYS A 31 -1.44 -5.65 -0.88
N LEU A 32 -0.46 -5.82 0.02
CA LEU A 32 0.95 -5.54 -0.26
C LEU A 32 1.74 -6.81 -0.61
N GLN A 33 2.63 -6.73 -1.60
CA GLN A 33 3.62 -7.76 -1.93
C GLN A 33 5.05 -7.28 -1.73
N GLU A 34 5.98 -8.22 -1.59
CA GLU A 34 7.40 -7.97 -1.32
C GLU A 34 7.59 -7.02 -0.13
N THR A 35 6.99 -7.36 1.01
CA THR A 35 6.93 -6.45 2.17
C THR A 35 8.26 -6.27 2.90
N LYS A 36 9.30 -7.05 2.57
CA LYS A 36 10.65 -7.09 3.20
C LYS A 36 10.93 -5.96 4.20
#